data_AF-A0AAV0Z5X4-F1
#
_entry.id   AF-A0AAV0Z5X4-F1
#
_cell.length_a   1.000
_cell.length_b   1.000
_cell.length_c   1.000
_cell.angle_alpha   90.00
_cell.angle_beta   90.00
_cell.angle_gamma   90.00
#
_symmetry.space_group_name_H-M   'P 1'
#
loop_
_entity.id
_entity.type
_entity.pdbx_description
1 polymer ?
#
loop_
_entity_poly.entity_id
_entity_poly.type
_entity_poly.pdbx_seq_one_letter_code
_entity_poly.pdbx_strand_id
1 'polypeptide(L)'
;MKLNVSNPTTGCQKKLEINDDQKLQRSVNSESRLPLASLRNSLFPRTQRRNGEQRRKFVPGCIVSPDLSILNLVIMKKGENDLPGMADVEKPSIIGPKRASKIRKLFNLSKEDDVRKYVNTYRRTFTTKVGKKKSKAPKIQRMVTPLTLQRK
;
A
#
# COMPACT_ATOMS: atom_id res chain seq x y z
N MET A 1 -17.90 4.08 -17.49
CA MET A 1 -17.20 3.30 -16.44
C MET A 1 -16.10 4.13 -15.78
N LYS A 2 -15.84 3.97 -14.48
CA LYS A 2 -14.76 4.71 -13.78
C LYS A 2 -13.50 3.84 -13.64
N LEU A 3 -12.33 4.40 -13.90
CA LEU A 3 -11.03 3.76 -13.68
C LEU A 3 -10.31 4.44 -12.52
N ASN A 4 -9.87 3.67 -11.54
CA ASN A 4 -8.99 4.13 -10.47
C ASN A 4 -7.56 3.62 -10.76
N VAL A 5 -6.73 4.50 -11.32
CA VAL A 5 -5.37 4.16 -11.74
C VAL A 5 -4.39 4.53 -10.62
N SER A 6 -3.41 3.67 -10.39
CA SER A 6 -2.34 3.87 -9.41
C SER A 6 -0.96 3.78 -10.08
N ASN A 7 -0.07 4.72 -9.75
CA ASN A 7 1.33 4.67 -10.15
C ASN A 7 2.20 4.33 -8.92
N PRO A 8 2.76 3.11 -8.85
CA PRO A 8 3.56 2.71 -7.69
C PRO A 8 4.87 3.48 -7.57
N THR A 9 5.41 4.02 -8.68
CA THR A 9 6.67 4.78 -8.66
C THR A 9 6.53 6.11 -7.94
N THR A 10 5.45 6.84 -8.20
CA THR A 10 5.19 8.15 -7.56
C THR A 10 4.33 8.03 -6.30
N GLY A 11 3.66 6.88 -6.10
CA GLY A 11 2.74 6.65 -4.99
C GLY A 11 1.40 7.39 -5.12
N CYS A 12 1.12 7.93 -6.32
CA CYS A 12 -0.08 8.71 -6.62
C CYS A 12 -1.20 7.84 -7.20
N GLN A 13 -2.42 8.33 -7.05
CA GLN A 13 -3.64 7.69 -7.54
C GLN A 13 -4.54 8.74 -8.18
N LYS A 14 -5.16 8.38 -9.31
CA LYS A 14 -6.08 9.26 -10.02
C LYS A 14 -7.26 8.47 -10.55
N LYS A 15 -8.45 9.06 -10.42
CA LYS A 15 -9.67 8.55 -11.02
C LYS A 15 -9.86 9.16 -12.40
N LEU A 16 -10.18 8.33 -13.38
CA LEU A 16 -10.49 8.71 -14.75
C LEU A 16 -11.89 8.20 -15.08
N GLU A 17 -12.67 8.99 -15.80
CA GLU A 17 -14.00 8.59 -16.26
C GLU A 17 -13.95 8.33 -17.77
N ILE A 18 -14.40 7.14 -18.18
CA ILE A 18 -14.51 6.77 -19.60
C ILE A 18 -15.99 6.60 -19.92
N ASN A 19 -16.47 7.41 -20.87
CA ASN A 19 -17.85 7.39 -21.35
C ASN A 19 -17.98 6.78 -22.77
N ASP A 20 -16.87 6.48 -23.44
CA ASP A 20 -16.89 5.94 -24.79
C ASP A 20 -17.08 4.41 -24.79
N ASP A 21 -18.26 3.95 -25.21
CA ASP A 21 -18.60 2.51 -25.19
C ASP A 21 -17.71 1.65 -26.10
N GLN A 22 -17.19 2.22 -27.21
CA GLN A 22 -16.24 1.52 -28.08
C GLN A 22 -14.91 1.19 -27.36
N LYS A 23 -14.53 1.98 -26.35
CA LYS A 23 -13.35 1.71 -25.51
C LYS A 23 -13.65 0.72 -24.38
N LEU A 24 -14.94 0.47 -24.10
CA LEU A 24 -15.43 -0.39 -23.02
C LEU A 24 -15.83 -1.79 -23.52
N GLN A 25 -16.17 -1.93 -24.80
CA GLN A 25 -16.57 -3.22 -25.37
C GLN A 25 -15.38 -4.00 -25.92
N ARG A 26 -15.01 -5.08 -25.20
CA ARG A 26 -14.45 -6.31 -25.80
C ARG A 26 -14.48 -7.49 -24.80
N SER A 27 -15.30 -8.46 -25.18
CA SER A 27 -15.20 -9.91 -24.93
C SER A 27 -15.69 -10.55 -23.61
N VAL A 28 -16.64 -11.48 -23.84
CA VAL A 28 -17.07 -12.70 -23.14
C VAL A 28 -17.97 -12.60 -21.91
N ASN A 29 -19.18 -13.13 -22.14
CA ASN A 29 -20.24 -13.43 -21.20
C ASN A 29 -19.87 -14.64 -20.32
N SER A 30 -19.74 -14.41 -19.02
CA SER A 30 -20.18 -15.36 -18.00
C SER A 30 -20.37 -14.58 -16.69
N GLU A 31 -21.56 -14.03 -16.53
CA GLU A 31 -21.95 -13.30 -15.34
C GLU A 31 -22.31 -14.27 -14.22
N SER A 32 -21.60 -14.20 -13.09
CA SER A 32 -22.19 -14.58 -11.82
C SER A 32 -21.39 -14.02 -10.65
N ARG A 33 -22.10 -13.41 -9.71
CA ARG A 33 -21.59 -13.31 -8.34
C ARG A 33 -21.65 -14.70 -7.74
N LEU A 34 -20.51 -15.24 -7.33
CA LEU A 34 -20.45 -16.58 -6.77
C LEU A 34 -20.46 -16.52 -5.23
N PRO A 35 -21.22 -17.41 -4.56
CA PRO A 35 -21.16 -17.54 -3.11
C PRO A 35 -19.82 -18.18 -2.72
N LEU A 36 -18.99 -17.44 -2.01
CA LEU A 36 -17.72 -17.91 -1.45
C LEU A 36 -17.71 -17.78 0.06
N ALA A 37 -17.16 -18.79 0.75
CA ALA A 37 -16.88 -18.69 2.19
C ALA A 37 -15.64 -17.81 2.41
N SER A 38 -15.82 -16.60 2.96
CA SER A 38 -14.72 -15.69 3.23
C SER A 38 -14.11 -15.96 4.61
N LEU A 39 -12.81 -16.25 4.66
CA LEU A 39 -11.97 -16.27 5.87
C LEU A 39 -11.29 -14.91 6.11
N ARG A 40 -10.77 -14.68 7.31
CA ARG A 40 -10.05 -13.43 7.68
C ARG A 40 -8.92 -13.05 6.74
N ASN A 41 -8.21 -14.03 6.19
CA ASN A 41 -7.05 -13.82 5.32
C ASN A 41 -7.42 -13.92 3.82
N SER A 42 -8.70 -13.96 3.47
CA SER A 42 -9.15 -13.96 2.08
C SER A 42 -9.14 -12.54 1.49
N LEU A 43 -9.20 -12.44 0.16
CA LEU A 43 -9.25 -11.17 -0.58
C LEU A 43 -10.47 -10.30 -0.24
N PHE A 44 -11.55 -10.93 0.25
CA PHE A 44 -12.79 -10.25 0.65
C PHE A 44 -13.09 -10.46 2.14
N PRO A 45 -12.16 -10.05 3.02
CA PRO A 45 -12.25 -10.37 4.43
C PRO A 45 -13.44 -9.67 5.05
N ARG A 46 -14.03 -10.28 6.08
CA ARG A 46 -14.86 -9.56 7.04
C ARG A 46 -14.11 -9.50 8.35
N THR A 47 -14.42 -8.49 9.16
CA THR A 47 -14.06 -8.52 10.57
C THR A 47 -14.71 -9.74 11.21
N GLN A 48 -13.91 -10.75 11.51
CA GLN A 48 -14.35 -11.92 12.26
C GLN A 48 -14.56 -11.50 13.72
N ARG A 49 -15.66 -11.93 14.33
CA ARG A 49 -15.86 -11.75 15.78
C ARG A 49 -15.22 -12.90 16.57
N ARG A 50 -15.08 -14.07 15.95
CA ARG A 50 -14.44 -15.26 16.53
C ARG A 50 -13.38 -15.80 15.58
N ASN A 51 -12.28 -16.32 16.13
CA ASN A 51 -11.25 -16.99 15.33
C ASN A 51 -11.86 -18.21 14.64
N GLY A 52 -11.60 -18.36 13.34
CA GLY A 52 -12.12 -19.47 12.53
C GLY A 52 -13.52 -19.26 11.97
N GLU A 53 -14.17 -18.12 12.23
CA GLU A 53 -15.51 -17.84 11.70
C GLU A 53 -15.50 -17.74 10.17
N GLN A 54 -16.29 -18.60 9.51
CA GLN A 54 -16.54 -18.53 8.07
C GLN A 54 -17.93 -17.94 7.82
N ARG A 55 -18.02 -17.05 6.83
CA ARG A 55 -19.30 -16.49 6.37
C ARG A 55 -19.37 -16.61 4.85
N ARG A 56 -20.52 -17.08 4.36
CA ARG A 56 -20.83 -17.09 2.93
C ARG A 56 -21.13 -15.66 2.47
N LYS A 57 -20.52 -15.25 1.37
CA LYS A 57 -20.73 -13.95 0.71
C LYS A 57 -20.80 -14.15 -0.80
N PHE A 58 -21.62 -13.36 -1.46
CA PHE A 58 -21.59 -13.26 -2.92
C PHE A 58 -20.48 -12.30 -3.32
N VAL A 59 -19.53 -12.78 -4.12
CA VAL A 59 -18.34 -12.03 -4.55
C VAL A 59 -18.37 -11.93 -6.08
N PRO A 60 -18.06 -10.76 -6.66
CA PRO A 60 -17.91 -10.64 -8.11
C PRO A 60 -16.79 -11.56 -8.63
N GLY A 61 -16.99 -12.14 -9.82
CA GLY A 61 -15.97 -12.92 -10.51
C GLY A 61 -14.75 -12.07 -10.91
N CYS A 62 -13.70 -12.74 -11.39
CA CYS A 62 -12.49 -12.08 -11.89
C CYS A 62 -12.68 -11.51 -13.31
N ILE A 63 -13.67 -12.01 -14.06
CA ILE A 63 -13.94 -11.62 -15.44
C ILE A 63 -14.55 -10.21 -15.46
N VAL A 64 -14.05 -9.37 -16.37
CA VAL A 64 -14.51 -7.99 -16.52
C VAL A 64 -15.82 -7.97 -17.29
N SER A 65 -16.86 -7.38 -16.71
CA SER A 65 -18.18 -7.23 -17.30
C SER A 65 -18.60 -5.75 -17.36
N PRO A 66 -19.51 -5.36 -18.27
CA PRO A 66 -20.04 -3.99 -18.34
C PRO A 66 -20.71 -3.51 -17.05
N ASP A 67 -21.22 -4.43 -16.22
CA ASP A 67 -21.84 -4.15 -14.92
C ASP A 67 -20.91 -3.53 -13.87
N LEU A 68 -19.60 -3.51 -14.14
CA LEU A 68 -18.62 -2.96 -13.22
C LEU A 68 -18.68 -1.43 -13.19
N SER A 69 -19.00 -0.89 -12.01
CA SER A 69 -18.98 0.55 -11.78
C SER A 69 -17.55 1.13 -11.81
N ILE A 70 -16.58 0.41 -11.24
CA ILE A 70 -15.19 0.87 -11.05
C ILE A 70 -14.21 -0.28 -11.31
N LEU A 71 -13.14 -0.02 -12.08
CA LEU A 71 -11.96 -0.89 -12.17
C LEU A 71 -10.74 -0.24 -11.48
N ASN A 72 -9.97 -1.04 -10.73
CA ASN A 72 -8.70 -0.59 -10.14
C ASN A 72 -7.53 -1.09 -11.00
N LEU A 73 -6.68 -0.18 -11.46
CA LEU A 73 -5.55 -0.47 -12.33
C LEU A 73 -4.23 -0.04 -11.68
N VAL A 74 -3.15 -0.76 -11.99
CA VAL A 74 -1.78 -0.46 -11.56
C VAL A 74 -0.89 -0.30 -12.79
N ILE A 75 -0.17 0.81 -12.88
CA ILE A 75 0.78 1.06 -13.97
C ILE A 75 2.04 0.23 -13.74
N MET A 76 2.39 -0.62 -14.72
CA MET A 76 3.65 -1.41 -14.69
C MET A 76 4.79 -0.74 -15.45
N LYS A 77 4.50 -0.15 -16.61
CA LYS A 77 5.46 0.55 -17.47
C LYS A 77 4.89 1.92 -17.84
N LYS A 78 5.72 2.96 -17.85
CA LYS A 78 5.33 4.28 -18.34
C LYS A 78 5.24 4.25 -19.87
N GLY A 79 4.18 4.85 -20.42
CA GLY A 79 4.07 5.11 -21.85
C GLY A 79 4.84 6.37 -22.25
N GLU A 80 4.79 6.73 -23.52
CA GLU A 80 5.46 7.93 -24.06
C GLU A 80 4.83 9.23 -23.52
N ASN A 81 3.52 9.25 -23.36
CA ASN A 81 2.79 10.41 -22.85
C ASN A 81 2.57 10.31 -21.34
N ASP A 82 2.93 11.38 -20.64
CA ASP A 82 2.65 11.52 -19.22
C ASP A 82 1.15 11.79 -18.97
N LEU A 83 0.62 11.14 -17.94
CA LEU A 83 -0.75 11.38 -17.48
C LEU A 83 -0.77 12.53 -16.47
N PRO A 84 -1.54 13.62 -16.72
CA PRO A 84 -1.56 14.77 -15.83
C PRO A 84 -2.07 14.37 -14.45
N GLY A 85 -1.40 14.82 -13.39
CA GLY A 85 -1.74 14.50 -11.99
C GLY A 85 -1.29 13.12 -11.49
N MET A 86 -0.55 12.35 -12.31
CA MET A 86 0.07 11.09 -11.89
C MET A 86 1.61 11.15 -11.91
N ALA A 87 2.16 11.88 -12.88
CA ALA A 87 3.60 12.09 -13.03
C ALA A 87 4.13 13.32 -12.27
N ASP A 88 3.27 14.33 -12.04
CA ASP A 88 3.70 15.65 -11.57
C ASP A 88 4.05 15.72 -10.07
N VAL A 89 3.48 14.83 -9.26
CA VAL A 89 3.64 14.85 -7.80
C VAL A 89 4.24 13.54 -7.33
N GLU A 90 5.38 13.62 -6.66
CA GLU A 90 5.96 12.49 -5.94
C GLU A 90 5.51 12.52 -4.49
N LYS A 91 4.84 11.46 -4.05
CA LYS A 91 4.40 11.34 -2.66
C LYS A 91 5.51 10.71 -1.82
N PRO A 92 6.09 11.42 -0.84
CA PRO A 92 7.17 10.86 -0.03
C PRO A 92 6.66 9.72 0.84
N SER A 93 7.51 8.71 1.06
CA SER A 93 7.21 7.63 1.99
C SER A 93 7.12 8.16 3.43
N ILE A 94 5.94 8.05 4.05
CA ILE A 94 5.66 8.65 5.37
C ILE A 94 6.44 7.95 6.51
N ILE A 95 6.79 6.68 6.33
CA ILE A 95 7.37 5.85 7.39
C ILE A 95 8.63 5.15 6.87
N GLY A 96 9.77 5.48 7.46
CA GLY A 96 11.01 4.76 7.22
C GLY A 96 11.09 3.41 7.95
N PRO A 97 12.12 2.60 7.67
CA PRO A 97 12.26 1.27 8.24
C PRO A 97 12.39 1.29 9.78
N LYS A 98 11.67 0.40 10.47
CA LYS A 98 11.72 0.26 11.95
C LYS A 98 12.73 -0.79 12.43
N ARG A 99 13.00 -1.82 11.62
CA ARG A 99 13.83 -2.96 12.00
C ARG A 99 15.30 -2.70 11.66
N ALA A 100 16.22 -3.03 12.57
CA ALA A 100 17.66 -2.81 12.38
C ALA A 100 18.20 -3.37 11.05
N SER A 101 17.82 -4.60 10.68
CA SER A 101 18.24 -5.19 9.41
C SER A 101 17.71 -4.48 8.16
N LYS A 102 16.52 -3.87 8.22
CA LYS A 102 15.97 -3.08 7.10
C LYS A 102 16.64 -1.71 7.01
N ILE A 103 17.00 -1.11 8.15
CA ILE A 103 17.75 0.15 8.19
C ILE A 103 19.13 -0.05 7.55
N ARG A 104 19.83 -1.14 7.90
CA ARG A 104 21.13 -1.49 7.30
C ARG A 104 21.05 -1.64 5.78
N LYS A 105 20.02 -2.33 5.27
CA LYS A 105 19.80 -2.48 3.83
C LYS A 105 19.53 -1.16 3.11
N LEU A 106 18.84 -0.23 3.75
CA LEU A 106 18.47 1.04 3.13
C LEU A 106 19.67 1.99 3.00
N PHE A 107 20.55 2.01 4.00
CA PHE A 107 21.73 2.87 4.02
C PHE A 107 23.02 2.14 3.63
N ASN A 108 22.93 0.90 3.13
CA ASN A 108 24.06 0.04 2.77
C ASN A 108 25.11 -0.07 3.90
N LEU A 109 24.65 -0.22 5.14
CA LEU A 109 25.50 -0.29 6.33
C LEU A 109 25.95 -1.71 6.65
N SER A 110 27.11 -1.83 7.25
CA SER A 110 27.62 -3.09 7.80
C SER A 110 26.92 -3.44 9.13
N LYS A 111 27.29 -4.58 9.71
CA LYS A 111 26.77 -5.02 11.03
C LYS A 111 27.38 -4.22 12.18
N GLU A 112 28.58 -3.69 11.99
CA GLU A 112 29.36 -2.97 13.00
C GLU A 112 28.83 -1.54 13.20
N ASP A 113 28.23 -0.98 12.16
CA ASP A 113 27.67 0.37 12.19
C ASP A 113 26.45 0.50 13.10
N ASP A 114 26.42 1.59 13.88
CA ASP A 114 25.27 1.92 14.72
C ASP A 114 24.14 2.55 13.90
N VAL A 115 23.02 1.83 13.83
CA VAL A 115 21.81 2.25 13.12
C VAL A 115 21.09 3.42 13.78
N ARG A 116 21.36 3.77 15.06
CA ARG A 116 20.67 4.86 15.77
C ARG A 116 20.84 6.22 15.11
N LYS A 117 22.05 6.50 14.60
CA LYS A 117 22.40 7.76 13.94
C LYS A 117 21.55 7.95 12.68
N TYR A 118 21.40 6.89 11.89
CA TYR A 118 20.69 6.90 10.62
C TYR A 118 19.18 7.02 10.76
N VAL A 119 18.57 6.50 11.82
CA VAL A 119 17.12 6.67 12.07
C VAL A 119 16.71 8.13 12.27
N ASN A 120 17.64 9.00 12.67
CA ASN A 120 17.36 10.42 12.83
C ASN A 120 17.16 11.17 11.49
N THR A 121 17.62 10.61 10.37
CA THR A 121 17.50 11.25 9.04
C THR A 121 16.05 11.35 8.55
N TYR A 122 15.23 10.31 8.79
CA TYR A 122 13.81 10.29 8.42
C TYR A 122 12.89 10.55 9.62
N ARG A 123 13.37 11.36 10.59
CA ARG A 123 12.53 11.85 11.68
C ARG A 123 11.36 12.63 11.11
N ARG A 124 10.16 12.33 11.59
CA ARG A 124 8.96 13.08 11.20
C ARG A 124 8.84 14.33 12.06
N THR A 125 9.15 15.48 11.48
CA THR A 125 8.83 16.79 12.05
C THR A 125 7.43 17.20 11.63
N PHE A 126 6.60 17.59 12.59
CA PHE A 126 5.26 18.12 12.30
C PHE A 126 4.88 19.22 13.30
N THR A 127 4.07 20.16 12.84
CA THR A 127 3.43 21.17 13.67
C THR A 127 2.15 20.60 14.25
N THR A 128 1.98 20.73 15.57
CA THR A 128 0.71 20.40 16.22
C THR A 128 -0.31 21.50 15.91
N LYS A 129 -1.62 21.23 16.02
CA LYS A 129 -2.66 22.27 15.91
C LYS A 129 -2.42 23.47 16.86
N VAL A 130 -1.75 23.23 17.99
CA VAL A 130 -1.34 24.25 18.99
C VAL A 130 -0.04 24.99 18.58
N GLY A 131 0.42 24.88 17.33
CA GLY A 131 1.62 25.55 16.82
C GLY A 131 2.97 24.94 17.24
N LYS A 132 3.01 24.05 18.25
CA LYS A 132 4.26 23.43 18.71
C LYS A 132 4.85 22.46 17.68
N LYS A 133 6.12 22.68 17.31
CA LYS A 133 6.91 21.76 16.47
C LYS A 133 7.34 20.54 17.30
N LYS A 134 7.02 19.34 16.83
CA LYS A 134 7.45 18.07 17.44
C LYS A 134 8.16 17.20 16.42
N SER A 135 9.15 16.46 16.88
CA SER A 135 9.87 15.45 16.09
C SER A 135 9.60 14.06 16.67
N LYS A 136 9.25 13.09 15.81
CA LYS A 136 9.02 11.69 16.21
C LYS A 136 9.88 10.74 15.38
N ALA A 137 10.45 9.75 16.06
CA ALA A 137 11.19 8.63 15.47
C ALA A 137 10.62 7.29 15.97
N PRO A 138 10.66 6.22 15.15
CA PRO A 138 10.25 4.90 15.60
C PRO A 138 11.31 4.29 16.54
N LYS A 139 10.87 3.59 17.59
CA LYS A 139 11.76 2.72 18.37
C LYS A 139 12.31 1.61 17.47
N ILE A 140 13.63 1.52 17.39
CA ILE A 140 14.31 0.53 16.56
C ILE A 140 14.04 -0.87 17.11
N GLN A 141 13.57 -1.76 16.25
CA GLN A 141 13.27 -3.14 16.61
C GLN A 141 14.41 -4.06 16.19
N ARG A 142 14.70 -5.06 17.04
CA ARG A 142 15.70 -6.12 16.80
C ARG A 142 17.15 -5.59 16.66
N MET A 143 17.46 -4.46 17.30
CA MET A 143 18.84 -4.06 17.54
C MET A 143 19.39 -4.89 18.71
N VAL A 144 20.63 -5.35 18.58
CA VAL A 144 21.35 -5.98 19.69
C VAL A 144 21.86 -4.87 20.61
N THR A 145 21.48 -4.94 21.87
CA THR A 145 21.93 -4.04 22.94
C THR A 145 22.58 -4.84 24.07
N PRO A 146 23.40 -4.23 24.94
CA PRO A 146 24.00 -4.92 26.08
C PRO A 146 22.97 -5.65 26.95
N LEU A 147 21.81 -5.02 27.19
CA LEU A 147 20.70 -5.61 27.91
C LEU A 147 20.13 -6.88 27.23
N THR A 148 20.10 -6.91 25.88
CA THR A 148 19.66 -8.12 25.16
C THR A 148 20.69 -9.24 25.21
N LEU A 149 21.99 -8.91 25.35
CA LEU A 149 23.04 -9.90 25.53
C LEU A 149 23.04 -10.47 26.95
N GLN A 150 22.84 -9.63 27.96
CA GLN A 150 22.78 -10.06 29.37
C GLN A 150 21.60 -10.99 29.67
N ARG A 151 20.47 -10.80 28.98
CA ARG A 151 19.26 -11.60 29.16
C ARG A 151 19.25 -12.89 28.34
N LYS A 152 20.23 -13.05 27.46
CA LYS A 152 20.34 -14.21 26.59
C LYS A 152 21.28 -15.22 27.24
#